data_AF-A0A7L9BKA6-F1
#
_entry.id   AF-A0A7L9BKA6-F1
#
_cell.length_a   1.000
_cell.length_b   1.000
_cell.length_c   1.000
_cell.angle_alpha   90.00
_cell.angle_beta   90.00
_cell.angle_gamma   90.00
#
_symmetry.space_group_name_H-M   'P 1'
#
loop_
_entity.id
_entity.type
_entity.pdbx_description
1 polymer ?
#
loop_
_entity_poly.entity_id
_entity_poly.type
_entity_poly.pdbx_seq_one_letter_code
_entity_poly.pdbx_strand_id
1 'polypeptide(L)'
;MILQIFDNEYVACELDDSLPVLKHRWKKPLPGTIFRETLVAIQQRYVELSKSYANLAWLADTQLLGEVDEETEKWFSEVWEDLLFNKAGVKIHAVILGEDIFADYPMEKFKLQAAEKYKTHQVQLEVFSDEQEAYDWIRTR
;
A
#
# COMPACT_ATOMS: atom_id res chain seq x y z
N MET A 1 3.86 3.55 -19.33
CA MET A 1 2.86 4.64 -19.48
C MET A 1 2.12 4.76 -18.16
N ILE A 2 1.90 5.97 -17.64
CA ILE A 2 1.13 6.13 -16.41
C ILE A 2 -0.35 6.27 -16.77
N LEU A 3 -1.18 5.39 -16.22
CA LEU A 3 -2.61 5.34 -16.41
C LEU A 3 -3.29 5.74 -15.11
N GLN A 4 -3.97 6.88 -15.10
CA GLN A 4 -4.73 7.31 -13.92
C GLN A 4 -5.98 6.42 -13.78
N ILE A 5 -6.09 5.70 -12.67
CA ILE A 5 -7.24 4.81 -12.40
C ILE A 5 -8.38 5.64 -11.82
N PHE A 6 -8.08 6.46 -10.81
CA PHE A 6 -8.99 7.47 -10.28
C PHE A 6 -8.21 8.54 -9.53
N ASP A 7 -8.77 9.75 -9.51
CA ASP A 7 -8.22 10.86 -8.76
C ASP A 7 -9.37 11.54 -8.05
N ASN A 8 -9.28 11.62 -6.71
CA ASN A 8 -10.25 12.33 -5.90
C ASN A 8 -9.53 13.33 -4.99
N GLU A 9 -10.31 14.00 -4.14
CA GLU A 9 -9.80 15.03 -3.24
C GLU A 9 -8.83 14.48 -2.18
N TYR A 10 -8.88 13.19 -1.89
CA TYR A 10 -8.16 12.52 -0.80
C TYR A 10 -7.00 11.64 -1.28
N VAL A 11 -7.13 11.01 -2.45
CA VAL A 11 -6.16 10.07 -3.00
C VAL A 11 -6.11 10.16 -4.53
N ALA A 12 -4.91 10.06 -5.07
CA ALA A 12 -4.66 9.80 -6.48
C ALA A 12 -4.22 8.35 -6.64
N CYS A 13 -4.90 7.56 -7.47
CA CYS A 13 -4.53 6.19 -7.77
C CYS A 13 -4.16 6.06 -9.25
N GLU A 14 -2.94 5.61 -9.49
CA GLU A 14 -2.30 5.55 -10.79
C GLU A 14 -1.66 4.17 -10.98
N LEU A 15 -1.77 3.63 -12.18
CA LEU A 15 -1.07 2.43 -12.61
C LEU A 15 0.09 2.85 -13.50
N ASP A 16 1.31 2.54 -13.10
CA ASP A 16 2.43 2.55 -14.02
C ASP A 16 2.42 1.24 -14.81
N ASP A 17 2.23 1.32 -16.11
CA ASP A 17 2.23 0.16 -17.02
C ASP A 17 3.67 -0.23 -17.44
N SER A 18 4.62 0.71 -17.37
CA SER A 18 6.03 0.47 -17.72
C SER A 18 6.72 -0.42 -16.70
N LEU A 19 6.38 -0.22 -15.43
CA LEU A 19 6.71 -1.07 -14.32
C LEU A 19 5.38 -1.32 -13.62
N PRO A 20 4.80 -2.53 -13.67
CA PRO A 20 3.43 -2.78 -13.20
C PRO A 20 3.33 -2.45 -11.71
N VAL A 21 2.99 -1.20 -11.40
CA VAL A 21 2.90 -0.66 -10.04
C VAL A 21 1.58 0.08 -9.92
N LEU A 22 0.73 -0.39 -9.03
CA LEU A 22 -0.44 0.37 -8.60
C LEU A 22 -0.01 1.30 -7.47
N LYS A 23 0.19 2.57 -7.83
CA LYS A 23 0.53 3.64 -6.91
C LYS A 23 -0.74 4.30 -6.41
N HIS A 24 -0.83 4.51 -5.10
CA HIS A 24 -1.87 5.36 -4.53
C HIS A 24 -1.24 6.39 -3.58
N ARG A 25 -1.44 7.66 -3.92
CA ARG A 25 -0.91 8.81 -3.21
C ARG A 25 -1.98 9.54 -2.46
N TRP A 26 -1.89 9.52 -1.15
CA TRP A 26 -2.78 10.27 -0.27
C TRP A 26 -2.40 11.76 -0.32
N LYS A 27 -3.40 12.62 -0.48
CA LYS A 27 -3.22 14.07 -0.65
C LYS A 27 -3.42 14.85 0.63
N LYS A 28 -4.18 14.29 1.58
CA LYS A 28 -4.53 14.91 2.85
C LYS A 28 -5.05 13.88 3.85
N PRO A 29 -5.01 14.18 5.15
CA PRO A 29 -5.63 13.35 6.16
C PRO A 29 -7.13 13.26 5.96
N LEU A 30 -7.66 12.09 6.28
CA LEU A 30 -9.08 11.78 6.15
C LEU A 30 -9.55 10.90 7.30
N PRO A 31 -10.86 10.90 7.61
CA PRO A 31 -11.41 10.06 8.66
C PRO A 31 -11.15 8.58 8.38
N GLY A 32 -10.82 7.80 9.41
CA GLY A 32 -10.52 6.37 9.31
C GLY A 32 -11.57 5.53 8.58
N THR A 33 -12.85 5.91 8.66
CA THR A 33 -13.93 5.24 7.90
C THR A 33 -13.76 5.42 6.39
N ILE A 34 -13.57 6.66 5.93
CA ILE A 34 -13.38 6.97 4.50
C ILE A 34 -12.07 6.35 4.01
N PHE A 35 -11.06 6.32 4.87
CA PHE A 35 -9.78 5.70 4.60
C PHE A 35 -9.90 4.20 4.33
N ARG A 36 -10.61 3.49 5.21
CA ARG A 36 -10.89 2.05 5.07
C ARG A 36 -11.66 1.75 3.78
N GLU A 37 -12.72 2.50 3.50
CA GLU A 37 -13.52 2.33 2.28
C GLU A 37 -12.68 2.57 1.02
N THR A 38 -11.85 3.60 1.03
CA THR A 38 -10.96 3.94 -0.09
C THR A 38 -9.90 2.88 -0.30
N LEU A 39 -9.27 2.38 0.77
CA LEU A 39 -8.30 1.28 0.70
C LEU A 39 -8.91 0.00 0.11
N VAL A 40 -10.11 -0.37 0.57
CA VAL A 40 -10.83 -1.53 0.03
C VAL A 40 -11.15 -1.34 -1.46
N ALA A 41 -11.52 -0.13 -1.88
CA ALA A 41 -11.72 0.17 -3.29
C ALA A 41 -10.42 0.02 -4.12
N ILE A 42 -9.27 0.53 -3.63
CA ILE A 42 -7.97 0.35 -4.30
C ILE A 42 -7.61 -1.15 -4.37
N GLN A 43 -7.84 -1.89 -3.28
CA GLN A 43 -7.60 -3.34 -3.22
C GLN A 43 -8.38 -4.09 -4.28
N GLN A 44 -9.67 -3.75 -4.47
CA GLN A 44 -10.49 -4.38 -5.50
C GLN A 44 -9.92 -4.10 -6.89
N ARG A 45 -9.46 -2.86 -7.16
CA ARG A 45 -8.81 -2.52 -8.42
C ARG A 45 -7.51 -3.29 -8.63
N TYR A 46 -6.70 -3.45 -7.58
CA TYR A 46 -5.51 -4.28 -7.65
C TYR A 46 -5.84 -5.72 -8.03
N VAL A 47 -6.89 -6.32 -7.46
CA VAL A 47 -7.33 -7.69 -7.79
C VAL A 47 -7.80 -7.81 -9.24
N GLU A 48 -8.43 -6.77 -9.78
CA GLU A 48 -8.78 -6.76 -11.20
C GLU A 48 -7.54 -6.67 -12.09
N LEU A 49 -6.60 -5.78 -11.74
CA LEU A 49 -5.37 -5.55 -12.50
C LEU A 49 -4.39 -6.72 -12.39
N SER A 50 -4.31 -7.41 -11.25
CA SER A 50 -3.39 -8.55 -11.06
C SER A 50 -3.71 -9.72 -11.98
N LYS A 51 -4.92 -9.79 -12.55
CA LYS A 51 -5.28 -10.74 -13.62
C LYS A 51 -4.58 -10.46 -14.94
N SER A 52 -4.24 -9.20 -15.19
CA SER A 52 -3.52 -8.73 -16.39
C SER A 52 -2.02 -8.54 -16.14
N TYR A 53 -1.62 -8.26 -14.90
CA TYR A 53 -0.25 -7.95 -14.50
C TYR A 53 0.24 -8.96 -13.45
N ALA A 54 1.01 -9.96 -13.89
CA ALA A 54 1.49 -11.04 -13.03
C ALA A 54 2.42 -10.58 -11.88
N ASN A 55 3.11 -9.44 -12.06
CA ASN A 55 4.05 -8.86 -11.09
C ASN A 55 3.59 -7.47 -10.61
N LEU A 56 2.28 -7.26 -10.48
CA LEU A 56 1.75 -5.97 -10.02
C LEU A 56 2.26 -5.66 -8.61
N ALA A 57 3.05 -4.61 -8.45
CA ALA A 57 3.45 -4.10 -7.16
C ALA A 57 2.40 -3.14 -6.62
N TRP A 58 2.29 -3.10 -5.30
CA TRP A 58 1.46 -2.16 -4.56
C TRP A 58 2.36 -1.08 -3.97
N LEU A 59 2.14 0.19 -4.32
CA LEU A 59 2.90 1.33 -3.80
C LEU A 59 1.98 2.30 -3.08
N ALA A 60 2.13 2.38 -1.77
CA ALA A 60 1.34 3.26 -0.90
C ALA A 60 2.13 4.51 -0.53
N ASP A 61 1.81 5.66 -1.11
CA ASP A 61 2.38 6.94 -0.68
C ASP A 61 1.48 7.59 0.38
N THR A 62 1.88 7.43 1.64
CA THR A 62 1.15 7.94 2.80
C THR A 62 1.72 9.24 3.33
N GLN A 63 2.65 9.92 2.64
CA GLN A 63 3.33 11.11 3.16
C GLN A 63 2.43 12.26 3.62
N LEU A 64 1.19 12.33 3.13
CA LEU A 64 0.20 13.34 3.52
C LEU A 64 -1.04 12.74 4.20
N LEU A 65 -0.99 11.45 4.57
CA LEU A 65 -2.11 10.73 5.17
C LEU A 65 -2.39 11.18 6.62
N GLY A 66 -1.39 11.72 7.32
CA GLY A 66 -1.50 12.12 8.72
C GLY A 66 -1.77 10.95 9.67
N GLU A 67 -2.01 11.25 10.94
CA GLU A 67 -2.29 10.23 11.97
C GLU A 67 -3.62 9.51 11.70
N VAL A 68 -3.61 8.19 11.91
CA VAL A 68 -4.79 7.33 11.86
C VAL A 68 -5.31 7.09 13.27
N ASP A 69 -6.62 6.92 13.42
CA ASP A 69 -7.23 6.58 14.71
C ASP A 69 -6.97 5.11 15.13
N GLU A 70 -7.03 4.84 16.43
CA GLU A 70 -6.79 3.51 17.02
C GLU A 70 -7.70 2.41 16.43
N GLU A 71 -8.94 2.76 16.05
CA GLU A 71 -9.87 1.81 15.42
C GLU A 71 -9.35 1.38 14.04
N THR A 72 -8.81 2.32 13.28
CA THR A 72 -8.18 2.07 11.98
C THR A 72 -6.92 1.25 12.12
N GLU A 73 -6.09 1.50 13.15
CA GLU A 73 -4.90 0.68 13.45
C GLU A 73 -5.26 -0.77 13.78
N LYS A 74 -6.31 -0.99 14.58
CA LYS A 74 -6.80 -2.36 14.86
C LYS A 74 -7.30 -3.04 13.59
N TRP A 75 -8.12 -2.35 12.82
CA TRP A 75 -8.63 -2.86 11.54
C TRP A 75 -7.51 -3.21 10.57
N PHE A 76 -6.41 -2.45 10.55
CA PHE A 76 -5.24 -2.73 9.74
C PHE A 76 -4.66 -4.13 10.04
N SER A 77 -4.37 -4.40 11.30
CA SER A 77 -3.75 -5.66 11.73
C SER A 77 -4.70 -6.87 11.67
N GLU A 78 -5.99 -6.66 11.93
CA GLU A 78 -6.96 -7.76 12.01
C GLU A 78 -7.60 -8.10 10.66
N VAL A 79 -7.83 -7.10 9.80
CA VAL A 79 -8.62 -7.26 8.57
C VAL A 79 -7.82 -6.92 7.32
N TRP A 80 -7.15 -5.76 7.29
CA TRP A 80 -6.50 -5.27 6.07
C TRP A 80 -5.38 -6.17 5.58
N GLU A 81 -4.50 -6.63 6.48
CA GLU A 81 -3.39 -7.52 6.09
C GLU A 81 -3.90 -8.78 5.38
N ASP A 82 -4.97 -9.41 5.90
CA ASP A 82 -5.56 -10.60 5.28
C ASP A 82 -6.17 -10.25 3.91
N LEU A 83 -6.87 -9.12 3.81
CA LEU A 83 -7.44 -8.67 2.54
C LEU A 83 -6.36 -8.37 1.49
N LEU A 84 -5.21 -7.84 1.89
CA LEU A 84 -4.14 -7.46 0.98
C LEU A 84 -3.28 -8.65 0.56
N PHE A 85 -2.81 -9.44 1.51
CA PHE A 85 -1.87 -10.52 1.23
C PHE A 85 -2.57 -11.84 0.90
N ASN A 86 -3.63 -12.21 1.61
CA ASN A 86 -4.34 -13.46 1.36
C ASN A 86 -5.40 -13.33 0.25
N LYS A 87 -6.24 -12.29 0.30
CA LYS A 87 -7.32 -12.13 -0.70
C LYS A 87 -6.82 -11.52 -2.01
N ALA A 88 -6.06 -10.43 -1.93
CA ALA A 88 -5.53 -9.79 -3.13
C ALA A 88 -4.27 -10.45 -3.68
N GLY A 89 -3.55 -11.21 -2.87
CA GLY A 89 -2.34 -11.91 -3.31
C GLY A 89 -1.19 -10.94 -3.61
N VAL A 90 -1.16 -9.77 -2.96
CA VAL A 90 -0.08 -8.79 -3.13
C VAL A 90 1.24 -9.43 -2.73
N LYS A 91 2.18 -9.51 -3.66
CA LYS A 91 3.52 -10.04 -3.39
C LYS A 91 4.57 -8.97 -3.14
N ILE A 92 4.42 -7.81 -3.78
CA ILE A 92 5.38 -6.70 -3.66
C ILE A 92 4.61 -5.53 -3.08
N HIS A 93 4.95 -5.13 -1.86
CA HIS A 93 4.29 -4.07 -1.13
C HIS A 93 5.32 -3.03 -0.69
N ALA A 94 5.33 -1.90 -1.38
CA ALA A 94 6.16 -0.75 -1.07
C ALA A 94 5.31 0.34 -0.39
N VAL A 95 5.86 0.97 0.63
CA VAL A 95 5.20 2.08 1.33
C VAL A 95 6.16 3.26 1.39
N ILE A 96 5.68 4.45 1.04
CA ILE A 96 6.42 5.70 1.20
C ILE A 96 5.81 6.45 2.38
N LEU A 97 6.63 6.68 3.40
CA LEU A 97 6.19 7.36 4.61
C LEU A 97 6.65 8.82 4.64
N GLY A 98 5.80 9.66 5.23
CA GLY A 98 6.15 11.04 5.57
C GLY A 98 6.82 11.10 6.92
N GLU A 99 7.60 12.16 7.15
CA GLU A 99 8.39 12.37 8.37
C GLU A 99 7.54 12.34 9.67
N ASP A 100 6.25 12.67 9.59
CA ASP A 100 5.36 12.84 10.75
C ASP A 100 4.53 11.62 11.15
N ILE A 101 4.42 10.57 10.33
CA ILE A 101 3.20 9.74 10.31
C ILE A 101 3.30 8.48 11.19
N PHE A 102 4.52 8.06 11.54
CA PHE A 102 4.71 6.82 12.31
C PHE A 102 5.93 6.87 13.26
N ALA A 103 6.12 7.96 13.98
CA ALA A 103 7.12 8.03 15.05
C ALA A 103 6.89 6.97 16.16
N ASP A 104 5.66 6.47 16.32
CA ASP A 104 5.27 5.52 17.38
C ASP A 104 4.80 4.14 16.91
N TYR A 105 4.53 3.94 15.61
CA TYR A 105 4.13 2.61 15.12
C TYR A 105 5.41 1.81 14.85
N PRO A 106 5.66 0.69 15.56
CA PRO A 106 6.88 -0.07 15.38
C PRO A 106 6.84 -0.77 14.01
N MET A 107 7.27 -0.06 12.98
CA MET A 107 7.32 -0.50 11.58
C MET A 107 8.19 -1.74 11.41
N GLU A 108 9.23 -1.88 12.24
CA GLU A 108 9.98 -3.13 12.34
C GLU A 108 9.10 -4.29 12.78
N LYS A 109 8.18 -4.10 13.73
CA LYS A 109 7.23 -5.15 14.13
C LYS A 109 6.24 -5.46 13.02
N PHE A 110 5.69 -4.47 12.31
CA PHE A 110 4.79 -4.74 11.18
C PHE A 110 5.51 -5.48 10.06
N LYS A 111 6.71 -5.05 9.67
CA LYS A 111 7.53 -5.72 8.65
C LYS A 111 7.92 -7.13 9.08
N LEU A 112 8.36 -7.32 10.33
CA LEU A 112 8.72 -8.63 10.88
C LEU A 112 7.50 -9.55 10.99
N GLN A 113 6.37 -9.06 11.51
CA GLN A 113 5.15 -9.84 11.65
C GLN A 113 4.55 -10.20 10.30
N ALA A 114 4.46 -9.26 9.35
CA ALA A 114 3.95 -9.54 8.01
C ALA A 114 4.90 -10.48 7.24
N ALA A 115 6.21 -10.26 7.28
CA ALA A 115 7.18 -11.14 6.62
C ALA A 115 7.19 -12.55 7.22
N GLU A 116 6.97 -12.70 8.53
CA GLU A 116 6.88 -14.00 9.19
C GLU A 116 5.53 -14.70 8.94
N LYS A 117 4.42 -13.96 9.08
CA LYS A 117 3.03 -14.43 8.90
C LYS A 117 2.73 -14.80 7.44
N TYR A 118 3.28 -14.05 6.49
CA TYR A 118 3.08 -14.24 5.05
C TYR A 118 4.32 -14.76 4.33
N LYS A 119 5.29 -15.33 5.06
CA LYS A 119 6.49 -15.97 4.49
C LYS A 119 6.15 -17.04 3.46
N THR A 120 5.08 -17.78 3.69
CA THR A 120 4.51 -18.78 2.78
C THR A 120 3.93 -18.20 1.50
N HIS A 121 3.58 -16.91 1.49
CA HIS A 121 3.00 -16.19 0.35
C HIS A 121 4.05 -15.42 -0.46
N GLN A 122 5.34 -15.54 -0.10
CA GLN A 122 6.46 -14.83 -0.74
C GLN A 122 6.27 -13.31 -0.79
N VAL A 123 5.58 -12.75 0.22
CA VAL A 123 5.34 -11.32 0.35
C VAL A 123 6.65 -10.61 0.67
N GLN A 124 6.93 -9.58 -0.10
CA GLN A 124 8.06 -8.68 0.09
C GLN A 124 7.49 -7.31 0.42
N LEU A 125 7.76 -6.88 1.65
CA LEU A 125 7.33 -5.60 2.15
C LEU A 125 8.55 -4.73 2.40
N GLU A 126 8.56 -3.51 1.87
CA GLU A 126 9.63 -2.55 2.10
C GLU A 126 9.07 -1.14 2.23
N VAL A 127 9.76 -0.33 3.04
CA VAL A 127 9.36 1.05 3.33
C VAL A 127 10.45 2.01 2.87
N PHE A 128 10.02 3.13 2.31
CA PHE A 128 10.88 4.13 1.70
C PHE A 128 10.52 5.52 2.22
N SER A 129 11.49 6.43 2.14
CA SER A 129 11.26 7.85 2.43
C SER A 129 10.94 8.63 1.16
N ASP A 130 11.31 8.08 -0.01
CA ASP A 130 11.14 8.70 -1.31
C ASP A 130 10.60 7.70 -2.35
N GLU A 131 9.88 8.23 -3.34
CA GLU A 131 9.30 7.46 -4.43
C GLU A 131 10.37 6.79 -5.29
N GLN A 132 11.49 7.47 -5.56
CA GLN A 132 12.52 6.95 -6.45
C GLN A 132 13.14 5.68 -5.89
N GLU A 133 13.41 5.63 -4.58
CA GLU A 133 13.93 4.43 -3.92
C GLU A 133 12.94 3.27 -3.99
N ALA A 134 11.65 3.56 -3.80
CA ALA A 134 10.60 2.55 -3.88
C ALA A 134 10.53 1.93 -5.29
N TYR A 135 10.55 2.77 -6.32
CA TYR A 135 10.53 2.32 -7.71
C TYR A 135 11.78 1.52 -8.08
N ASP A 136 12.97 1.97 -7.67
CA ASP A 136 14.20 1.23 -7.94
C ASP A 136 14.18 -0.13 -7.25
N TRP A 137 13.71 -0.23 -6.02
CA TRP A 137 13.56 -1.51 -5.34
C TRP A 137 12.58 -2.44 -6.05
N ILE A 138 11.40 -1.94 -6.46
CA ILE A 138 10.41 -2.72 -7.21
C ILE A 138 11.01 -3.24 -8.53
N ARG A 139 11.84 -2.46 -9.23
CA ARG A 139 12.54 -2.91 -10.46
C ARG A 139 13.49 -4.08 -10.23
N THR A 140 13.98 -4.28 -9.02
CA THR A 140 14.88 -5.40 -8.68
C THR A 140 14.15 -6.70 -8.35
N ARG A 141 12.83 -6.77 -8.53
CA ARG A 141 11.96 -7.92 -8.21
C ARG A 141 11.28 -8.48 -9.44
#